data_AF-A0A925XGC2-F1
#
_entry.id   AF-A0A925XGC2-F1
#
_cell.length_a   1.000
_cell.length_b   1.000
_cell.length_c   1.000
_cell.angle_alpha   90.00
_cell.angle_beta   90.00
_cell.angle_gamma   90.00
#
_symmetry.space_group_name_H-M   'P 1'
#
loop_
_entity.id
_entity.type
_entity.pdbx_description
1 polymer ?
#
loop_
_entity_poly.entity_id
_entity_poly.type
_entity_poly.pdbx_seq_one_letter_code
_entity_poly.pdbx_strand_id
1 'polypeptide(L)'
;MSFGHCSCPDCGTTLRIRDRTFVGRTVPCPECHASLVIELDREERLAARKPPVDTSVKSSQVAPENRSAVKSDGLRKPTWTDGLRGAIGSPLVMAWALGLAVTALVIVAMLRPALRFSSPGGSTQSEAANNTIAPDETNSGNDARLQPSPELPSPKELPDSPMADAIKPANAPELPVPSPAPPRPGDGGPIIKPVTAGAVKPADPMPPAPPPKIDFVTVLKQPLLLFDQAKPVSRRELIELMEELVGAPIRYDVMELGETNLNKQVTFKAENTTLGGVLKSLLDPAGWVFVEEETQLRLKLKPPE
;
A
#
# COMPACT_ATOMS: atom_id res chain seq x y z
N MET A 1 -5.65 -17.77 6.00
CA MET A 1 -6.76 -16.86 6.37
C MET A 1 -7.93 -17.73 6.76
N SER A 2 -8.34 -17.72 8.03
CA SER A 2 -9.44 -18.57 8.52
C SER A 2 -10.76 -17.82 8.38
N PHE A 3 -11.67 -18.36 7.57
CA PHE A 3 -13.01 -17.82 7.40
C PHE A 3 -13.87 -18.15 8.63
N GLY A 4 -14.41 -17.13 9.28
CA GLY A 4 -15.38 -17.31 10.35
C GLY A 4 -16.79 -17.44 9.81
N HIS A 5 -17.56 -18.35 10.41
CA HIS A 5 -19.00 -18.46 10.18
C HIS A 5 -19.72 -18.04 11.45
N CYS A 6 -20.71 -17.17 11.33
CA CYS A 6 -21.59 -16.80 12.45
C CYS A 6 -23.05 -16.83 11.99
N SER A 7 -23.99 -17.15 12.88
CA SER A 7 -25.41 -17.24 12.54
C SER A 7 -26.14 -15.96 12.92
N CYS A 8 -27.00 -15.44 12.05
CA CYS A 8 -27.83 -14.27 12.35
C CYS A 8 -28.81 -14.60 13.49
N PRO A 9 -28.90 -13.78 14.55
CA PRO A 9 -29.80 -14.03 15.66
C PRO A 9 -31.30 -13.85 15.32
N ASP A 10 -31.64 -13.04 14.31
CA ASP A 10 -33.04 -12.78 13.95
C ASP A 10 -33.62 -13.85 12.99
N CYS A 11 -32.83 -14.38 12.05
CA CYS A 11 -33.33 -15.33 11.02
C CYS A 11 -32.58 -16.68 10.95
N GLY A 12 -31.47 -16.84 11.69
CA GLY A 12 -30.66 -18.07 11.69
C GLY A 12 -29.70 -18.22 10.50
N THR A 13 -29.72 -17.32 9.52
CA THR A 13 -28.85 -17.38 8.34
C THR A 13 -27.37 -17.37 8.69
N THR A 14 -26.61 -18.31 8.13
CA THR A 14 -25.15 -18.36 8.28
C THR A 14 -24.46 -17.28 7.45
N LEU A 15 -23.81 -16.35 8.13
CA LEU A 15 -23.00 -15.28 7.55
C LEU A 15 -21.55 -15.75 7.42
N ARG A 16 -20.98 -15.55 6.22
CA ARG A 16 -19.57 -15.80 5.95
C ARG A 16 -18.79 -14.50 6.10
N ILE A 17 -17.95 -14.42 7.12
CA ILE A 17 -17.09 -13.27 7.36
C ILE A 17 -15.68 -13.60 6.87
N ARG A 18 -15.18 -12.80 5.92
CA ARG A 18 -13.89 -13.04 5.26
C ARG A 18 -12.71 -12.86 6.20
N ASP A 19 -12.78 -11.87 7.08
CA ASP A 19 -11.67 -11.46 7.92
C ASP A 19 -12.12 -10.89 9.29
N ARG A 20 -11.20 -10.89 10.24
CA ARG A 20 -11.43 -10.34 11.60
C ARG A 20 -11.55 -8.81 11.62
N THR A 21 -11.35 -8.12 10.50
CA THR A 21 -11.45 -6.64 10.43
C THR A 21 -12.90 -6.13 10.56
N PHE A 22 -13.89 -7.02 10.40
CA PHE A 22 -15.30 -6.70 10.63
C PHE A 22 -15.68 -6.67 12.11
N VAL A 23 -14.81 -7.08 13.03
CA VAL A 23 -15.07 -6.99 14.48
C VAL A 23 -15.28 -5.52 14.86
N GLY A 24 -16.40 -5.22 15.51
CA GLY A 24 -16.84 -3.88 15.88
C GLY A 24 -17.57 -3.11 14.79
N ARG A 25 -17.73 -3.67 13.58
CA ARG A 25 -18.49 -3.03 12.49
C ARG A 25 -19.93 -3.53 12.45
N THR A 26 -20.82 -2.65 12.01
CA THR A 26 -22.22 -2.99 11.71
C THR A 26 -22.33 -3.51 10.28
N VAL A 27 -22.87 -4.72 10.11
CA VAL A 27 -23.13 -5.35 8.81
C VAL A 27 -24.60 -5.74 8.70
N PRO A 28 -25.26 -5.50 7.56
CA PRO A 28 -26.63 -5.93 7.34
C PRO A 28 -26.69 -7.43 7.02
N CYS A 29 -27.66 -8.15 7.60
CA CYS A 29 -27.95 -9.52 7.19
C CYS A 29 -28.50 -9.55 5.74
N PRO A 30 -28.02 -10.45 4.86
CA PRO A 30 -28.49 -10.51 3.47
C PRO A 30 -29.92 -11.05 3.33
N GLU A 31 -30.44 -11.78 4.32
CA GLU A 31 -31.76 -12.40 4.26
C GLU A 31 -32.84 -11.53 4.92
N CYS A 32 -32.60 -11.05 6.15
CA CYS A 32 -33.60 -10.26 6.89
C CYS A 32 -33.29 -8.76 6.98
N HIS A 33 -32.16 -8.30 6.44
CA HIS A 33 -31.68 -6.91 6.51
C HIS A 33 -31.51 -6.33 7.92
N ALA A 34 -31.52 -7.17 8.97
CA ALA A 34 -31.22 -6.73 10.32
C ALA A 34 -29.77 -6.22 10.41
N SER A 35 -29.57 -5.07 11.06
CA SER A 35 -28.24 -4.55 11.39
C SER A 35 -27.61 -5.41 12.49
N LEU A 36 -26.42 -5.95 12.26
CA LEU A 36 -25.70 -6.82 13.19
C LEU A 36 -24.32 -6.24 13.48
N VAL A 37 -23.88 -6.29 14.74
CA VAL A 37 -22.50 -5.96 15.14
C VAL A 37 -21.73 -7.27 15.31
N ILE A 38 -20.57 -7.36 14.66
CA ILE A 38 -19.71 -8.55 14.76
C ILE A 38 -18.78 -8.38 15.96
N GLU A 39 -18.80 -9.34 16.88
CA GLU A 39 -17.94 -9.37 18.07
C GLU A 39 -17.18 -10.70 18.13
N LEU A 40 -16.10 -10.73 18.91
CA LEU A 40 -15.42 -11.98 19.28
C LEU A 40 -16.01 -12.47 20.61
N ASP A 41 -16.43 -13.72 20.66
CA ASP A 41 -16.87 -14.34 21.91
C ASP A 41 -15.67 -14.69 22.82
N ARG A 42 -15.97 -15.30 23.99
CA ARG A 42 -14.93 -15.71 24.96
C ARG A 42 -13.98 -16.79 24.42
N GLU A 43 -14.36 -17.48 23.36
CA GLU A 43 -13.57 -18.51 22.69
C GLU A 43 -12.86 -17.97 21.44
N GLU A 44 -12.82 -16.64 21.26
CA GLU A 44 -12.31 -15.94 20.06
C GLU A 44 -12.99 -16.35 18.74
N ARG A 45 -14.24 -16.82 18.82
CA ARG A 45 -15.09 -17.10 17.65
C ARG A 45 -15.91 -15.87 17.29
N LEU A 46 -16.14 -15.67 16.01
CA LEU A 46 -16.96 -14.57 15.52
C LEU A 46 -18.42 -14.83 15.85
N ALA A 47 -19.05 -13.91 16.55
CA ALA A 47 -20.47 -13.94 16.91
C ALA A 47 -21.15 -12.65 16.42
N ALA A 48 -22.36 -12.78 15.86
CA ALA A 48 -23.18 -11.63 15.48
C ALA A 48 -24.14 -11.29 16.62
N ARG A 49 -24.09 -10.05 17.12
CA ARG A 49 -25.07 -9.52 18.07
C ARG A 49 -25.93 -8.45 17.41
N LYS A 50 -27.17 -8.34 17.87
CA LYS A 50 -28.00 -7.17 17.55
C LYS A 50 -27.35 -5.96 18.25
N PRO A 51 -27.15 -4.83 17.55
CA PRO A 51 -26.73 -3.62 18.24
C PRO A 51 -27.73 -3.38 19.37
N PRO A 52 -27.26 -2.94 20.55
CA PRO A 52 -28.18 -2.48 21.58
C PRO A 52 -29.13 -1.52 20.89
N VAL A 53 -30.44 -1.79 20.97
CA VAL A 53 -31.45 -0.84 20.54
C VAL A 53 -31.28 0.29 21.54
N ASP A 54 -30.37 1.21 21.24
CA ASP A 54 -30.20 2.44 21.97
C ASP A 54 -31.57 3.09 21.83
N THR A 55 -32.38 2.95 22.87
CA THR A 55 -33.55 3.76 23.14
C THR A 55 -33.08 5.18 22.96
N SER A 56 -33.30 5.68 21.74
CA SER A 56 -33.04 7.00 21.23
C SER A 56 -32.78 7.98 22.37
N VAL A 57 -31.52 8.04 22.83
CA VAL A 57 -31.07 9.17 23.62
C VAL A 57 -31.02 10.27 22.58
N LYS A 58 -32.15 10.97 22.55
CA LYS A 58 -32.44 12.21 21.86
C LYS A 58 -31.11 12.90 21.58
N SER A 59 -30.67 12.79 20.32
CA SER A 59 -29.53 13.49 19.80
C SER A 59 -29.75 14.97 20.13
N SER A 60 -29.13 15.44 21.21
CA SER A 60 -28.96 16.86 21.50
C SER A 60 -28.13 17.42 20.37
N GLN A 61 -28.82 17.82 19.31
CA GLN A 61 -28.39 18.96 18.52
C GLN A 61 -28.23 20.11 19.51
N VAL A 62 -26.99 20.35 19.93
CA VAL A 62 -26.63 21.62 20.56
C VAL A 62 -26.72 22.67 19.45
N ALA A 63 -27.91 23.26 19.35
CA ALA A 63 -28.13 24.53 18.69
C ALA A 63 -27.31 25.60 19.43
N PRO A 64 -26.49 26.40 18.74
CA PRO A 64 -25.82 27.53 19.37
C PRO A 64 -26.82 28.68 19.46
N GLU A 65 -27.58 28.76 20.56
CA GLU A 65 -28.43 29.92 20.84
C GLU A 65 -27.95 30.71 22.07
N ASN A 66 -27.53 31.94 21.76
CA ASN A 66 -27.70 33.18 22.51
C ASN A 66 -27.50 33.27 24.04
N ARG A 67 -26.58 34.19 24.35
CA ARG A 67 -26.76 35.34 25.26
C ARG A 67 -27.38 35.06 26.63
N SER A 68 -26.50 35.04 27.62
CA SER A 68 -26.73 35.79 28.85
C SER A 68 -25.64 36.83 29.02
N ALA A 69 -26.12 38.07 29.20
CA ALA A 69 -25.33 39.26 29.38
C ALA A 69 -24.52 39.22 30.67
N VAL A 70 -23.21 39.44 30.55
CA VAL A 70 -22.38 39.93 31.65
C VAL A 70 -21.70 41.21 31.16
N LYS A 71 -22.31 42.32 31.57
CA LYS A 71 -21.68 43.64 31.77
C LYS A 71 -20.67 43.42 32.91
N SER A 72 -19.40 43.82 32.88
CA SER A 72 -18.87 45.14 32.57
C SER A 72 -17.34 45.11 32.68
N ASP A 73 -16.70 45.98 31.88
CA ASP A 73 -15.51 46.78 32.17
C ASP A 73 -14.19 46.09 32.56
N GLY A 74 -13.28 46.10 31.59
CA GLY A 74 -11.87 45.79 31.81
C GLY A 74 -11.09 45.80 30.51
N LEU A 75 -10.83 46.99 29.97
CA LEU A 75 -9.97 47.23 28.82
C LEU A 75 -8.52 46.82 29.17
N ARG A 76 -8.21 45.52 29.10
CA ARG A 76 -6.84 45.00 29.14
C ARG A 76 -6.38 44.71 27.72
N LYS A 77 -5.39 45.50 27.28
CA LYS A 77 -4.65 45.28 26.03
C LYS A 77 -4.03 43.88 26.07
N PRO A 78 -4.19 43.06 25.03
CA PRO A 78 -3.58 41.73 24.99
C PRO A 78 -2.06 41.89 24.83
N THR A 79 -1.33 41.59 25.90
CA THR A 79 0.12 41.34 25.83
C THR A 79 0.33 39.98 25.19
N TRP A 80 0.98 39.97 24.03
CA TRP A 80 1.15 38.83 23.11
C TRP A 80 2.03 37.68 23.67
N THR A 81 2.52 37.78 24.91
CA THR A 81 3.59 36.90 25.42
C THR A 81 3.13 35.64 26.16
N ASP A 82 1.84 35.42 26.39
CA ASP A 82 1.37 34.27 27.21
C ASP A 82 0.86 33.06 26.40
N GLY A 83 1.01 33.04 25.07
CA GLY A 83 0.52 31.97 24.20
C GLY A 83 1.43 30.75 23.99
N LEU A 84 2.66 30.73 24.52
CA LEU A 84 3.68 29.73 24.11
C LEU A 84 3.91 28.54 25.05
N ARG A 85 3.19 28.41 26.18
CA ARG A 85 3.40 27.28 27.12
C ARG A 85 2.47 26.08 26.96
N GLY A 86 1.46 26.14 26.07
CA GLY A 86 0.44 25.08 25.96
C GLY A 86 0.61 24.06 24.82
N ALA A 87 1.51 24.28 23.86
CA ALA A 87 1.50 23.55 22.58
C ALA A 87 2.74 22.66 22.32
N ILE A 88 3.48 22.25 23.37
CA ILE A 88 4.71 21.45 23.24
C ILE A 88 4.43 19.94 23.36
N GLY A 89 3.18 19.51 23.58
CA GLY A 89 2.82 18.11 23.81
C GLY A 89 2.43 17.28 22.58
N SER A 90 2.34 17.86 21.38
CA SER A 90 1.92 17.11 20.19
C SER A 90 3.12 16.51 19.46
N PRO A 91 3.24 15.18 19.33
CA PRO A 91 4.35 14.53 18.61
C PRO A 91 4.41 14.95 17.14
N LEU A 92 3.28 15.41 16.59
CA LEU A 92 3.22 15.96 15.24
C LEU A 92 4.03 17.26 15.12
N VAL A 93 3.96 18.16 16.11
CA VAL A 93 4.66 19.46 16.09
C VAL A 93 6.18 19.27 16.20
N MET A 94 6.62 18.27 16.96
CA MET A 94 8.04 17.89 17.06
C MET A 94 8.59 17.34 15.73
N ALA A 95 7.79 16.60 14.96
CA ALA A 95 8.20 16.10 13.64
C ALA A 95 8.42 17.25 12.63
N TRP A 96 7.54 18.25 12.63
CA TRP A 96 7.70 19.44 11.77
C TRP A 96 8.92 20.29 12.17
N ALA A 97 9.17 20.47 13.47
CA ALA A 97 10.33 21.21 13.97
C ALA A 97 11.66 20.55 13.58
N LEU A 98 11.75 19.22 13.69
CA LEU A 98 12.93 18.46 13.25
C LEU A 98 13.12 18.52 11.73
N GLY A 99 12.03 18.42 10.96
CA GLY A 99 12.07 18.55 9.51
C GLY A 99 12.62 19.92 9.07
N LEU A 100 12.14 21.01 9.66
CA LEU A 100 12.63 22.36 9.33
C LEU A 100 14.09 22.56 9.74
N ALA A 101 14.51 22.03 10.90
CA ALA A 101 15.90 22.13 11.35
C ALA A 101 16.89 21.40 10.43
N VAL A 102 16.55 20.17 9.99
CA VAL A 102 17.39 19.40 9.07
C VAL A 102 17.44 20.07 7.70
N THR A 103 16.31 20.57 7.20
CA THR A 103 16.23 21.25 5.91
C THR A 103 17.08 22.54 5.91
N ALA A 104 17.02 23.33 7.00
CA ALA A 104 17.86 24.52 7.16
C ALA A 104 19.35 24.17 7.21
N LEU A 105 19.73 23.07 7.88
CA LEU A 105 21.13 22.62 7.96
C LEU A 105 21.69 22.21 6.58
N VAL A 106 20.90 21.50 5.77
CA VAL A 106 21.27 21.12 4.41
C VAL A 106 21.41 22.35 3.51
N ILE A 107 20.49 23.31 3.62
CA ILE A 107 20.55 24.57 2.87
C ILE A 107 21.81 25.37 3.26
N VAL A 108 22.15 25.47 4.55
CA VAL A 108 23.37 26.14 5.02
C VAL A 108 24.65 25.41 4.56
N ALA A 109 24.63 24.08 4.53
CA ALA A 109 25.76 23.28 4.03
C ALA A 109 25.97 23.46 2.51
N MET A 110 24.89 23.54 1.73
CA MET A 110 24.93 23.78 0.28
C MET A 110 25.34 25.23 -0.07
N LEU A 111 24.96 26.21 0.75
CA LEU A 111 25.26 27.63 0.53
C LEU A 111 26.62 28.09 1.07
N ARG A 112 27.46 27.19 1.60
CA ARG A 112 28.84 27.52 1.99
C ARG A 112 29.89 26.77 1.14
N PRO A 113 30.14 27.17 -0.13
CA PRO A 113 31.13 26.52 -0.98
C PRO A 113 32.60 26.84 -0.61
N ALA A 114 32.87 27.63 0.43
CA ALA A 114 34.17 28.28 0.60
C ALA A 114 34.91 28.06 1.94
N LEU A 115 34.38 27.26 2.87
CA LEU A 115 35.15 26.88 4.07
C LEU A 115 35.80 25.52 3.84
N ARG A 116 36.85 25.51 3.00
CA ARG A 116 37.85 24.45 3.00
C ARG A 116 38.43 24.37 4.41
N PHE A 117 38.00 23.35 5.15
CA PHE A 117 38.67 22.92 6.38
C PHE A 117 40.07 22.47 5.98
N SER A 118 41.05 23.36 6.13
CA SER A 118 42.45 22.98 6.21
C SER A 118 42.59 22.04 7.40
N SER A 119 42.70 20.74 7.11
CA SER A 119 43.02 19.72 8.11
C SER A 119 44.42 20.02 8.66
N PRO A 120 44.59 20.27 9.97
CA PRO A 120 45.92 20.41 10.56
C PRO A 120 46.58 19.03 10.59
N GLY A 121 47.82 18.96 10.11
CA GLY A 121 48.64 17.77 10.17
C GLY A 121 48.83 17.27 11.60
N GLY A 122 48.68 15.96 11.77
CA GLY A 122 49.00 15.22 12.98
C GLY A 122 49.70 13.93 12.58
N SER A 123 51.01 14.01 12.36
CA SER A 123 51.92 12.89 12.30
C SER A 123 51.89 12.11 13.62
N THR A 124 51.57 10.82 13.59
CA THR A 124 52.15 9.86 14.53
C THR A 124 52.57 8.59 13.81
N GLN A 125 53.83 8.33 14.04
CA GLN A 125 54.73 7.26 13.64
C GLN A 125 54.59 6.09 14.63
N SER A 126 54.52 4.85 14.15
CA SER A 126 54.99 3.59 14.76
C SER A 126 54.34 2.44 13.97
N GLU A 127 55.03 1.75 13.06
CA GLU A 127 56.16 0.82 13.26
C GLU A 127 55.76 -0.43 14.08
N ALA A 128 55.52 -1.54 13.38
CA ALA A 128 56.15 -2.84 13.63
C ALA A 128 55.60 -3.92 12.66
N ALA A 129 56.51 -4.44 11.82
CA ALA A 129 56.70 -5.83 11.36
C ALA A 129 55.45 -6.68 10.94
N ASN A 130 55.44 -7.42 9.84
CA ASN A 130 56.52 -8.27 9.35
C ASN A 130 56.17 -8.90 7.99
N ASN A 131 57.23 -9.30 7.26
CA ASN A 131 57.31 -10.26 6.15
C ASN A 131 57.16 -9.79 4.69
N THR A 132 58.30 -9.29 4.23
CA THR A 132 58.99 -9.41 2.94
C THR A 132 58.94 -10.79 2.25
N ILE A 133 59.24 -10.76 0.93
CA ILE A 133 59.75 -11.80 -0.01
C ILE A 133 58.64 -12.36 -0.94
N ALA A 134 58.66 -12.27 -2.29
CA ALA A 134 59.48 -11.59 -3.30
C ALA A 134 58.71 -11.65 -4.67
N PRO A 135 59.22 -11.01 -5.75
CA PRO A 135 58.47 -10.60 -6.95
C PRO A 135 58.60 -11.59 -8.11
N ASP A 136 57.74 -11.49 -9.14
CA ASP A 136 58.13 -11.80 -10.53
C ASP A 136 57.12 -11.27 -11.57
N GLU A 137 57.67 -10.43 -12.47
CA GLU A 137 57.43 -10.19 -13.90
C GLU A 137 56.02 -10.26 -14.52
N THR A 138 55.53 -9.15 -15.09
CA THR A 138 55.67 -8.74 -16.51
C THR A 138 54.55 -9.26 -17.41
N ASN A 139 53.55 -8.43 -17.66
CA ASN A 139 52.89 -8.33 -18.97
C ASN A 139 52.16 -6.97 -19.02
N SER A 140 52.81 -5.89 -19.48
CA SER A 140 53.08 -5.54 -20.87
C SER A 140 51.81 -5.51 -21.75
N GLY A 141 51.42 -4.29 -22.13
CA GLY A 141 50.75 -4.04 -23.39
C GLY A 141 49.22 -4.03 -23.39
N ASN A 142 48.63 -2.88 -23.07
CA ASN A 142 47.71 -2.21 -24.01
C ASN A 142 47.45 -0.76 -23.56
N ASP A 143 48.43 0.09 -23.87
CA ASP A 143 48.18 1.48 -24.22
C ASP A 143 47.46 1.51 -25.57
N ALA A 144 46.16 1.81 -25.55
CA ALA A 144 45.50 2.37 -26.71
C ALA A 144 44.28 3.18 -26.29
N ARG A 145 44.47 4.50 -26.40
CA ARG A 145 43.47 5.43 -26.94
C ARG A 145 42.48 6.00 -25.94
N LEU A 146 42.93 7.10 -25.35
CA LEU A 146 42.15 8.30 -25.05
C LEU A 146 41.10 8.54 -26.14
N GLN A 147 39.85 8.16 -25.87
CA GLN A 147 38.71 8.71 -26.59
C GLN A 147 38.24 9.97 -25.83
N PRO A 148 38.20 11.14 -26.49
CA PRO A 148 37.54 12.31 -25.93
C PRO A 148 36.05 11.99 -25.75
N SER A 149 35.56 12.16 -24.53
CA SER A 149 34.14 12.12 -24.21
C SER A 149 33.42 13.15 -25.09
N PRO A 150 32.40 12.77 -25.88
CA PRO A 150 31.62 13.74 -26.63
C PRO A 150 30.89 14.65 -25.63
N GLU A 151 31.17 15.95 -25.73
CA GLU A 151 30.39 17.03 -25.12
C GLU A 151 28.91 16.78 -25.43
N LEU A 152 28.14 16.50 -24.38
CA LEU A 152 26.69 16.47 -24.43
C LEU A 152 26.24 17.92 -24.74
N PRO A 153 25.51 18.17 -25.85
CA PRO A 153 25.00 19.49 -26.12
C PRO A 153 24.04 19.91 -25.00
N SER A 154 24.34 21.07 -24.42
CA SER A 154 23.46 21.78 -23.49
C SER A 154 22.02 21.76 -24.01
N PRO A 155 21.03 21.34 -23.19
CA PRO A 155 19.63 21.51 -23.53
C PRO A 155 19.35 23.00 -23.73
N LYS A 156 19.02 23.38 -24.98
CA LYS A 156 18.47 24.69 -25.31
C LYS A 156 17.31 24.98 -24.36
N GLU A 157 17.40 26.15 -23.74
CA GLU A 157 16.32 26.83 -23.04
C GLU A 157 15.01 26.67 -23.82
N LEU A 158 14.04 26.00 -23.20
CA LEU A 158 12.67 26.05 -23.67
C LEU A 158 12.17 27.49 -23.48
N PRO A 159 11.55 28.09 -24.51
CA PRO A 159 10.89 29.38 -24.36
C PRO A 159 9.72 29.25 -23.37
N ASP A 160 9.67 30.18 -22.41
CA ASP A 160 8.49 30.48 -21.61
C ASP A 160 7.26 30.53 -22.52
N SER A 161 6.35 29.55 -22.34
CA SER A 161 5.02 29.62 -22.93
C SER A 161 4.11 30.42 -22.00
N PRO A 162 3.65 31.60 -22.43
CA PRO A 162 2.54 32.26 -21.79
C PRO A 162 1.23 31.61 -22.26
N MET A 163 0.17 31.88 -21.49
CA MET A 163 -1.24 31.63 -21.78
C MET A 163 -1.83 30.38 -21.13
N ALA A 164 -2.24 30.62 -19.88
CA ALA A 164 -3.52 30.18 -19.38
C ALA A 164 -4.62 30.52 -20.40
N ASP A 165 -5.03 29.52 -21.17
CA ASP A 165 -6.31 29.55 -21.87
C ASP A 165 -7.23 28.49 -21.27
N ALA A 166 -8.42 28.96 -20.93
CA ALA A 166 -9.47 28.24 -20.26
C ALA A 166 -9.89 27.00 -21.07
N ILE A 167 -9.58 25.81 -20.57
CA ILE A 167 -10.19 24.58 -21.03
C ILE A 167 -11.64 24.57 -20.52
N LYS A 168 -12.51 25.16 -21.33
CA LYS A 168 -13.95 24.95 -21.29
C LYS A 168 -14.19 23.44 -21.46
N PRO A 169 -14.86 22.75 -20.54
CA PRO A 169 -15.11 21.31 -20.68
C PRO A 169 -15.94 21.08 -21.93
N ALA A 170 -15.33 20.42 -22.91
CA ALA A 170 -16.02 19.92 -24.09
C ALA A 170 -17.08 18.93 -23.64
N ASN A 171 -18.33 19.19 -24.03
CA ASN A 171 -19.46 18.28 -23.90
C ASN A 171 -19.01 16.86 -24.29
N ALA A 172 -18.92 15.97 -23.30
CA ALA A 172 -18.87 14.54 -23.55
C ALA A 172 -20.15 14.18 -24.31
N PRO A 173 -20.05 13.51 -25.47
CA PRO A 173 -21.23 12.95 -26.13
C PRO A 173 -21.92 12.02 -25.14
N GLU A 174 -23.15 12.35 -24.75
CA GLU A 174 -24.03 11.41 -24.06
C GLU A 174 -24.09 10.14 -24.90
N LEU A 175 -23.43 9.08 -24.44
CA LEU A 175 -23.66 7.75 -24.96
C LEU A 175 -25.15 7.46 -24.76
N PRO A 176 -25.88 7.07 -25.82
CA PRO A 176 -27.30 6.79 -25.71
C PRO A 176 -27.50 5.69 -24.67
N VAL A 177 -28.09 6.06 -23.54
CA VAL A 177 -28.54 5.13 -22.52
C VAL A 177 -29.51 4.17 -23.22
N PRO A 178 -29.20 2.87 -23.32
CA PRO A 178 -30.11 1.92 -23.94
C PRO A 178 -31.41 1.96 -23.13
N SER A 179 -32.49 2.37 -23.81
CA SER A 179 -33.83 2.36 -23.24
C SER A 179 -34.10 1.00 -22.60
N PRO A 180 -34.67 0.96 -21.37
CA PRO A 180 -35.03 -0.28 -20.72
C PRO A 180 -35.95 -1.07 -21.65
N ALA A 181 -35.50 -2.27 -22.01
CA ALA A 181 -36.28 -3.17 -22.84
C ALA A 181 -37.67 -3.38 -22.19
N PRO A 182 -38.77 -3.31 -22.96
CA PRO A 182 -40.10 -3.56 -22.43
C PRO A 182 -40.15 -4.97 -21.80
N PRO A 183 -40.85 -5.14 -20.67
CA PRO A 183 -41.01 -6.44 -20.04
C PRO A 183 -41.65 -7.40 -21.05
N ARG A 184 -40.95 -8.49 -21.39
CA ARG A 184 -41.47 -9.54 -22.26
C ARG A 184 -42.74 -10.12 -21.62
N PRO A 185 -43.91 -9.99 -22.26
CA PRO A 185 -45.11 -10.66 -21.81
C PRO A 185 -45.05 -12.12 -22.26
N GLY A 186 -45.07 -13.05 -21.30
CA GLY A 186 -45.42 -14.44 -21.57
C GLY A 186 -44.26 -15.41 -21.71
N ASP A 187 -43.54 -15.65 -20.62
CA ASP A 187 -43.01 -16.99 -20.39
C ASP A 187 -44.01 -17.74 -19.48
N GLY A 188 -44.86 -18.53 -20.13
CA GLY A 188 -45.70 -19.52 -19.47
C GLY A 188 -44.80 -20.49 -18.74
N GLY A 189 -44.73 -20.34 -17.41
CA GLY A 189 -43.94 -21.22 -16.55
C GLY A 189 -44.33 -22.69 -16.80
N PRO A 190 -43.36 -23.58 -17.05
CA PRO A 190 -43.65 -25.01 -17.08
C PRO A 190 -44.19 -25.41 -15.70
N ILE A 191 -45.37 -26.01 -15.70
CA ILE A 191 -46.00 -26.62 -14.52
C ILE A 191 -45.02 -27.69 -14.01
N ILE A 192 -44.25 -27.34 -12.98
CA ILE A 192 -43.34 -28.27 -12.31
C ILE A 192 -44.23 -29.25 -11.53
N LYS A 193 -44.37 -30.47 -12.07
CA LYS A 193 -45.01 -31.57 -11.36
C LYS A 193 -44.25 -31.79 -10.05
N PRO A 194 -44.93 -32.01 -8.91
CA PRO A 194 -44.27 -32.27 -7.63
C PRO A 194 -43.47 -33.57 -7.75
N VAL A 195 -42.15 -33.44 -7.87
CA VAL A 195 -41.23 -34.57 -7.80
C VAL A 195 -41.31 -35.11 -6.38
N THR A 196 -41.88 -36.30 -6.27
CA THR A 196 -41.93 -37.09 -5.03
C THR A 196 -40.51 -37.20 -4.49
N ALA A 197 -40.28 -36.72 -3.27
CA ALA A 197 -39.00 -36.77 -2.58
C ALA A 197 -38.60 -38.23 -2.31
N GLY A 198 -38.00 -38.88 -3.31
CA GLY A 198 -37.26 -40.11 -3.12
C GLY A 198 -36.08 -39.82 -2.21
N ALA A 199 -35.90 -40.63 -1.17
CA ALA A 199 -34.79 -40.54 -0.24
C ALA A 199 -33.46 -40.56 -1.02
N VAL A 200 -32.86 -39.38 -1.20
CA VAL A 200 -31.54 -39.23 -1.80
C VAL A 200 -30.56 -39.81 -0.80
N LYS A 201 -30.06 -41.00 -1.11
CA LYS A 201 -28.99 -41.66 -0.37
C LYS A 201 -27.80 -40.68 -0.35
N PRO A 202 -27.24 -40.34 0.83
CA PRO A 202 -26.10 -39.44 0.91
C PRO A 202 -24.99 -39.95 0.00
N ALA A 203 -24.65 -39.18 -1.03
CA ALA A 203 -23.50 -39.50 -1.87
C ALA A 203 -22.26 -39.44 -0.98
N ASP A 204 -21.44 -40.49 -1.03
CA ASP A 204 -20.17 -40.51 -0.30
C ASP A 204 -19.37 -39.25 -0.64
N PRO A 205 -18.75 -38.60 0.36
CA PRO A 205 -17.99 -37.37 0.14
C PRO A 205 -16.89 -37.65 -0.88
N MET A 206 -17.03 -37.02 -2.05
CA MET A 206 -16.05 -37.12 -3.12
C MET A 206 -14.70 -36.61 -2.58
N PRO A 207 -13.59 -37.34 -2.81
CA PRO A 207 -12.28 -36.90 -2.34
C PRO A 207 -11.99 -35.50 -2.90
N PRO A 208 -11.35 -34.61 -2.11
CA PRO A 208 -11.06 -33.26 -2.55
C PRO A 208 -10.20 -33.30 -3.82
N ALA A 209 -10.61 -32.55 -4.84
CA ALA A 209 -9.84 -32.44 -6.07
C ALA A 209 -8.43 -31.93 -5.76
N PRO A 210 -7.38 -32.49 -6.39
CA PRO A 210 -6.01 -32.01 -6.19
C PRO A 210 -5.92 -30.54 -6.62
N PRO A 211 -5.10 -29.71 -5.93
CA PRO A 211 -4.94 -28.31 -6.29
C PRO A 211 -4.37 -28.19 -7.71
N PRO A 212 -4.84 -27.22 -8.52
CA PRO A 212 -4.32 -27.00 -9.86
C PRO A 212 -2.84 -26.61 -9.80
N LYS A 213 -2.02 -27.22 -10.66
CA LYS A 213 -0.62 -26.84 -10.84
C LYS A 213 -0.53 -25.58 -11.71
N ILE A 214 0.17 -24.56 -11.24
CA ILE A 214 0.31 -23.28 -11.93
C ILE A 214 1.69 -23.26 -12.59
N ASP A 215 1.75 -22.93 -13.88
CA ASP A 215 3.01 -22.76 -14.61
C ASP A 215 3.52 -21.32 -14.46
N PHE A 216 4.30 -21.10 -13.39
CA PHE A 216 4.88 -19.79 -13.04
C PHE A 216 5.74 -19.21 -14.15
N VAL A 217 6.47 -20.04 -14.89
CA VAL A 217 7.36 -19.59 -15.97
C VAL A 217 6.55 -18.88 -17.06
N THR A 218 5.37 -19.43 -17.38
CA THR A 218 4.48 -18.85 -18.39
C THR A 218 3.82 -17.57 -17.87
N VAL A 219 3.32 -17.57 -16.63
CA VAL A 219 2.65 -16.41 -16.01
C VAL A 219 3.61 -15.23 -15.84
N LEU A 220 4.83 -15.47 -15.35
CA LEU A 220 5.81 -14.42 -15.12
C LEU A 220 6.35 -13.81 -16.43
N LYS A 221 6.27 -14.54 -17.55
CA LYS A 221 6.63 -14.03 -18.88
C LYS A 221 5.50 -13.23 -19.54
N GLN A 222 4.33 -13.10 -18.92
CA GLN A 222 3.22 -12.33 -19.47
C GLN A 222 3.65 -10.86 -19.70
N PRO A 223 3.51 -10.34 -20.94
CA PRO A 223 3.94 -8.99 -21.28
C PRO A 223 2.99 -7.94 -20.70
N LEU A 224 3.56 -6.84 -20.24
CA LEU A 224 2.87 -5.65 -19.74
C LEU A 224 3.33 -4.44 -20.57
N LEU A 225 2.39 -3.82 -21.26
CA LEU A 225 2.67 -2.61 -22.05
C LEU A 225 3.09 -1.45 -21.15
N LEU A 226 2.35 -1.25 -20.06
CA LEU A 226 2.60 -0.21 -19.07
C LEU A 226 2.15 -0.73 -17.70
N PHE A 227 3.02 -0.54 -16.71
CA PHE A 227 2.69 -0.66 -15.30
C PHE A 227 3.05 0.68 -14.63
N ASP A 228 2.05 1.42 -14.18
CA ASP A 228 2.25 2.75 -13.58
C ASP A 228 1.53 2.85 -12.24
N GLN A 229 2.32 3.04 -11.19
CA GLN A 229 1.90 3.26 -9.84
C GLN A 229 2.35 4.65 -9.39
N ALA A 230 1.64 5.66 -9.89
CA ALA A 230 1.94 7.08 -9.63
C ALA A 230 1.79 7.46 -8.14
N LYS A 231 0.88 6.82 -7.41
CA LYS A 231 0.69 7.05 -5.97
C LYS A 231 1.69 6.22 -5.17
N PRO A 232 2.40 6.81 -4.19
CA PRO A 232 3.25 6.05 -3.29
C PRO A 232 2.43 4.98 -2.56
N VAL A 233 2.82 3.73 -2.73
CA VAL A 233 2.21 2.57 -2.07
C VAL A 233 3.28 1.77 -1.35
N SER A 234 2.90 1.05 -0.31
CA SER A 234 3.86 0.22 0.41
C SER A 234 4.35 -0.91 -0.50
N ARG A 235 5.61 -1.32 -0.36
CA ARG A 235 6.14 -2.47 -1.09
C ARG A 235 5.32 -3.74 -0.81
N ARG A 236 4.82 -3.90 0.42
CA ARG A 236 3.89 -4.99 0.82
C ARG A 236 2.63 -5.00 -0.06
N GLU A 237 1.96 -3.87 -0.18
CA GLU A 237 0.75 -3.73 -0.99
C GLU A 237 1.00 -3.99 -2.48
N LEU A 238 2.17 -3.60 -3.00
CA LEU A 238 2.55 -3.99 -4.37
C LEU A 238 2.80 -5.49 -4.51
N ILE A 239 3.38 -6.15 -3.51
CA ILE A 239 3.54 -7.62 -3.54
C ILE A 239 2.18 -8.31 -3.52
N GLU A 240 1.22 -7.83 -2.72
CA GLU A 240 -0.15 -8.34 -2.68
C GLU A 240 -0.86 -8.15 -4.04
N LEU A 241 -0.67 -7.00 -4.69
CA LEU A 241 -1.16 -6.77 -6.05
C LEU A 241 -0.50 -7.74 -7.05
N MET A 242 0.80 -8.01 -6.93
CA MET A 242 1.48 -8.99 -7.78
C MET A 242 0.96 -10.41 -7.53
N GLU A 243 0.62 -10.78 -6.29
CA GLU A 243 -0.01 -12.07 -5.95
C GLU A 243 -1.34 -12.24 -6.68
N GLU A 244 -2.16 -11.19 -6.73
CA GLU A 244 -3.43 -11.20 -7.46
C GLU A 244 -3.22 -11.37 -8.97
N LEU A 245 -2.25 -10.65 -9.56
CA LEU A 245 -1.95 -10.74 -10.99
C LEU A 245 -1.33 -12.08 -11.41
N VAL A 246 -0.49 -12.67 -10.56
CA VAL A 246 0.10 -14.00 -10.81
C VAL A 246 -0.96 -15.10 -10.61
N GLY A 247 -1.98 -14.84 -9.79
CA GLY A 247 -3.02 -15.83 -9.46
C GLY A 247 -2.52 -16.94 -8.54
N ALA A 248 -1.42 -16.70 -7.81
CA ALA A 248 -0.80 -17.66 -6.93
C ALA A 248 -0.20 -16.96 -5.69
N PRO A 249 -0.23 -17.59 -4.51
CA PRO A 249 0.26 -16.98 -3.28
C PRO A 249 1.74 -16.60 -3.36
N ILE A 250 2.08 -15.39 -2.86
CA ILE A 250 3.48 -14.97 -2.69
C ILE A 250 3.81 -15.00 -1.19
N ARG A 251 4.60 -15.98 -0.78
CA ARG A 251 5.03 -16.16 0.61
C ARG A 251 6.33 -15.44 0.88
N TYR A 252 6.41 -14.81 2.05
CA TYR A 252 7.62 -14.18 2.54
C TYR A 252 7.64 -14.19 4.08
N ASP A 253 8.83 -14.18 4.66
CA ASP A 253 9.02 -14.04 6.09
C ASP A 253 9.29 -12.57 6.44
N VAL A 254 8.41 -11.98 7.26
CA VAL A 254 8.49 -10.58 7.69
C VAL A 254 9.77 -10.32 8.50
N MET A 255 10.23 -11.31 9.27
CA MET A 255 11.44 -11.21 10.09
C MET A 255 12.69 -11.26 9.22
N GLU A 256 12.70 -12.08 8.17
CA GLU A 256 13.83 -12.21 7.24
C GLU A 256 13.98 -10.97 6.34
N LEU A 257 12.88 -10.48 5.78
CA LEU A 257 12.90 -9.35 4.84
C LEU A 257 12.95 -7.98 5.56
N GLY A 258 12.54 -7.93 6.82
CA GLY A 258 12.46 -6.74 7.63
C GLY A 258 11.21 -5.91 7.36
N GLU A 259 10.43 -5.67 8.42
CA GLU A 259 9.16 -4.92 8.34
C GLU A 259 9.34 -3.51 7.76
N THR A 260 10.42 -2.81 8.11
CA THR A 260 10.74 -1.48 7.58
C THR A 260 10.88 -1.47 6.06
N ASN A 261 11.46 -2.53 5.48
CA ASN A 261 11.62 -2.63 4.03
C ASN A 261 10.31 -2.98 3.32
N LEU A 262 9.43 -3.75 3.97
CA LEU A 262 8.10 -4.09 3.45
C LEU A 262 7.15 -2.89 3.47
N ASN A 263 7.22 -2.06 4.52
CA ASN A 263 6.38 -0.88 4.68
C ASN A 263 6.93 0.37 3.96
N LYS A 264 8.10 0.28 3.34
CA LYS A 264 8.69 1.36 2.56
C LYS A 264 7.77 1.73 1.39
N GLN A 265 7.41 3.00 1.30
CA GLN A 265 6.62 3.53 0.19
C GLN A 265 7.50 3.62 -1.05
N VAL A 266 6.97 3.13 -2.17
CA VAL A 266 7.62 3.17 -3.48
C VAL A 266 6.60 3.65 -4.52
N THR A 267 7.09 4.46 -5.45
CA THR A 267 6.42 4.73 -6.73
C THR A 267 7.13 3.92 -7.79
N PHE A 268 6.37 3.45 -8.78
CA PHE A 268 6.91 2.51 -9.74
C PHE A 268 6.30 2.75 -11.11
N LYS A 269 7.14 2.88 -12.14
CA LYS A 269 6.71 2.97 -13.52
C LYS A 269 7.61 2.09 -14.38
N ALA A 270 7.01 1.19 -15.14
CA ALA A 270 7.71 0.35 -16.10
C ALA A 270 6.90 0.25 -17.40
N GLU A 271 7.60 0.32 -18.53
CA GLU A 271 7.03 0.24 -19.87
C GLU A 271 7.63 -0.95 -20.61
N ASN A 272 6.84 -1.63 -21.44
CA ASN A 272 7.26 -2.79 -22.25
C ASN A 272 8.00 -3.86 -21.45
N THR A 273 7.44 -4.23 -20.30
CA THR A 273 8.06 -5.18 -19.36
C THR A 273 7.26 -6.48 -19.32
N THR A 274 7.62 -7.39 -18.43
CA THR A 274 6.84 -8.59 -18.11
C THR A 274 6.41 -8.53 -16.65
N LEU A 275 5.43 -9.34 -16.25
CA LEU A 275 5.02 -9.45 -14.85
C LEU A 275 6.21 -9.82 -13.94
N GLY A 276 7.03 -10.77 -14.36
CA GLY A 276 8.28 -11.13 -13.67
C GLY A 276 9.32 -10.01 -13.68
N GLY A 277 9.36 -9.21 -14.74
CA GLY A 277 10.20 -8.00 -14.82
C GLY A 277 9.80 -6.94 -13.79
N VAL A 278 8.49 -6.65 -13.65
CA VAL A 278 7.96 -5.75 -12.63
C VAL A 278 8.30 -6.27 -11.22
N LEU A 279 8.01 -7.55 -10.96
CA LEU A 279 8.29 -8.16 -9.67
C LEU A 279 9.80 -8.11 -9.35
N LYS A 280 10.67 -8.43 -10.31
CA LYS A 280 12.12 -8.34 -10.12
C LYS A 280 12.58 -6.91 -9.81
N SER A 281 12.15 -5.93 -10.59
CA SER A 281 12.50 -4.52 -10.36
C SER A 281 11.97 -3.97 -9.03
N LEU A 282 10.87 -4.51 -8.51
CA LEU A 282 10.34 -4.17 -7.18
C LEU A 282 11.23 -4.73 -6.04
N LEU A 283 11.78 -5.93 -6.24
CA LEU A 283 12.55 -6.70 -5.24
C LEU A 283 14.04 -6.35 -5.23
N ASP A 284 14.64 -6.04 -6.39
CA ASP A 284 16.07 -5.75 -6.55
C ASP A 284 16.58 -4.63 -5.61
N PRO A 285 15.88 -3.47 -5.45
CA PRO A 285 16.33 -2.41 -4.54
C PRO A 285 16.30 -2.79 -3.06
N ALA A 286 15.64 -3.90 -2.71
CA ALA A 286 15.61 -4.45 -1.37
C ALA A 286 16.63 -5.58 -1.16
N GLY A 287 17.35 -5.98 -2.22
CA GLY A 287 18.21 -7.15 -2.21
C GLY A 287 17.43 -8.44 -2.02
N TRP A 288 16.24 -8.56 -2.63
CA TRP A 288 15.40 -9.76 -2.54
C TRP A 288 15.32 -10.48 -3.89
N VAL A 289 15.11 -11.78 -3.84
CA VAL A 289 14.84 -12.64 -5.00
C VAL A 289 13.61 -13.48 -4.74
N PHE A 290 12.89 -13.87 -5.80
CA PHE A 290 11.81 -14.85 -5.69
C PHE A 290 12.28 -16.22 -6.17
N VAL A 291 11.76 -17.27 -5.54
CA VAL A 291 12.00 -18.66 -5.88
C VAL A 291 10.66 -19.32 -6.17
N GLU A 292 10.57 -20.02 -7.29
CA GLU A 292 9.38 -20.76 -7.69
C GLU A 292 9.27 -22.06 -6.88
N GLU A 293 8.14 -22.29 -6.21
CA GLU A 293 7.76 -23.55 -5.58
C GLU A 293 6.54 -24.14 -6.30
N GLU A 294 6.15 -25.39 -6.04
CA GLU A 294 5.13 -26.10 -6.85
C GLU A 294 3.77 -25.38 -6.97
N THR A 295 3.38 -24.63 -5.95
CA THR A 295 2.07 -23.95 -5.89
C THR A 295 2.14 -22.49 -5.42
N GLN A 296 3.34 -21.96 -5.20
CA GLN A 296 3.52 -20.61 -4.66
C GLN A 296 4.88 -20.01 -5.06
N LEU A 297 4.99 -18.69 -4.97
CA LEU A 297 6.28 -18.00 -5.06
C LEU A 297 6.77 -17.69 -3.65
N ARG A 298 8.07 -17.89 -3.39
CA ARG A 298 8.68 -17.54 -2.11
C ARG A 298 9.74 -16.45 -2.27
N LEU A 299 9.62 -15.35 -1.53
CA LEU A 299 10.63 -14.30 -1.50
C LEU A 299 11.72 -14.65 -0.47
N LYS A 300 12.99 -14.41 -0.83
CA LYS A 300 14.18 -14.63 -0.01
C LYS A 300 15.17 -13.49 -0.18
N LEU A 301 16.08 -13.32 0.79
CA LEU A 301 17.23 -12.43 0.62
C LEU A 301 18.11 -12.92 -0.53
N LYS A 302 18.59 -11.99 -1.36
CA LYS A 302 19.59 -12.26 -2.39
C LYS A 302 20.88 -12.69 -1.68
N PRO A 303 21.48 -13.84 -2.02
CA PRO A 303 22.76 -14.23 -1.45
C PRO A 303 23.84 -13.19 -1.82
N PRO A 304 24.80 -12.90 -0.91
CA PRO A 304 25.93 -12.04 -1.23
C PRO A 304 26.73 -12.68 -2.38
N GLU A 305 27.11 -11.87 -3.36
CA GLU A 305 27.99 -12.26 -4.48
C GLU A 305 29.46 -12.35 -4.04
#